data_AF-A0A221NYR1-F1
#
_entry.id   AF-A0A221NYR1-F1
#
_cell.length_a   1.000
_cell.length_b   1.000
_cell.length_c   1.000
_cell.angle_alpha   90.00
_cell.angle_beta   90.00
_cell.angle_gamma   90.00
#
_symmetry.space_group_name_H-M   'P 1'
#
loop_
_entity.id
_entity.type
_entity.pdbx_description
1 polymer ?
#
loop_
_entity_poly.entity_id
_entity_poly.type
_entity_poly.pdbx_seq_one_letter_code
_entity_poly.pdbx_strand_id
1 'polypeptide(L)'
;MTDATNGLLQLVPKAESKQSMKDFKSDQEVRWCPGCGDYAILAAVQGFMPELGVARENIVFVSGIGCSSRFPYYMNTYGMHSIHGRAPAIATGLATSRRDLSVWVVTGDGDALSIGGNHLIHALRRNVNIKILLFNNRIYGLTKGQYSPTSEVGKITKSTPMGSLDAPFNPVSLAIGAEASFVARTIDSDRRHLTGVLRAAADHPGTALIEIYQNCNIFNDGAFDALKDKQRAEEALIRLEHGQPIRFGPDGSRGVVRDRITGDLDVVTVTPENEADILVHDARSASPTTAFALSRLADPDTLHHTPIGVFRSVERPVYDTAMADQLDTAVEQKGKGDLAALLAGGDTWTVVG
;
A
#
# COMPACT_ATOMS: atom_id res chain seq x y z
N MET A 1 -14.25 3.37 23.04
CA MET A 1 -14.18 2.54 21.81
C MET A 1 -15.38 2.91 20.95
N THR A 2 -15.30 4.05 20.27
CA THR A 2 -16.34 4.50 19.36
C THR A 2 -16.00 3.99 17.97
N ASP A 3 -16.96 3.24 17.45
CA ASP A 3 -17.16 2.75 16.10
C ASP A 3 -16.82 3.83 15.06
N ALA A 4 -15.55 3.93 14.66
CA ALA A 4 -15.12 4.66 13.48
C ALA A 4 -15.07 3.67 12.31
N THR A 5 -16.20 3.00 12.05
CA THR A 5 -16.37 2.21 10.84
C THR A 5 -16.28 3.16 9.66
N ASN A 6 -15.36 2.87 8.73
CA ASN A 6 -15.19 3.58 7.47
C ASN A 6 -16.55 3.93 6.84
N GLY A 7 -16.89 5.23 6.80
CA GLY A 7 -18.15 5.70 6.21
C GLY A 7 -18.36 5.24 4.77
N LEU A 8 -17.30 4.92 4.03
CA LEU A 8 -17.37 4.40 2.67
C LEU A 8 -17.61 2.89 2.60
N LEU A 9 -17.14 2.10 3.58
CA LEU A 9 -17.54 0.69 3.67
C LEU A 9 -19.02 0.55 4.04
N GLN A 10 -19.66 1.57 4.61
CA GLN A 10 -21.11 1.56 4.87
C GLN A 10 -21.93 1.54 3.58
N LEU A 11 -21.39 2.02 2.46
CA LEU A 11 -22.02 1.95 1.15
C LEU A 11 -21.87 0.56 0.50
N VAL A 12 -20.94 -0.26 0.99
CA VAL A 12 -20.65 -1.59 0.45
C VAL A 12 -21.61 -2.61 1.08
N PRO A 13 -22.35 -3.40 0.27
CA PRO A 13 -23.30 -4.35 0.83
C PRO A 13 -22.62 -5.41 1.71
N LYS A 14 -23.21 -5.63 2.89
CA LYS A 14 -22.74 -6.60 3.90
C LYS A 14 -22.99 -8.04 3.46
N ALA A 15 -22.20 -8.96 4.00
CA ALA A 15 -22.44 -10.39 3.82
C ALA A 15 -23.73 -10.80 4.54
N GLU A 16 -24.56 -11.63 3.90
CA GLU A 16 -25.81 -12.15 4.49
C GLU A 16 -25.55 -13.18 5.61
N SER A 17 -24.36 -13.77 5.63
CA SER A 17 -23.95 -14.77 6.62
C SER A 17 -22.48 -14.61 6.99
N LYS A 18 -22.09 -15.21 8.13
CA LYS A 18 -20.71 -15.19 8.60
C LYS A 18 -19.81 -15.90 7.58
N GLN A 19 -18.83 -15.17 7.06
CA GLN A 19 -17.82 -15.70 6.15
C GLN A 19 -16.59 -16.18 6.90
N SER A 20 -15.77 -16.98 6.23
CA SER A 20 -14.53 -17.56 6.72
C SER A 20 -13.42 -17.40 5.68
N MET A 21 -12.16 -17.66 6.08
CA MET A 21 -11.03 -17.65 5.15
C MET A 21 -11.25 -18.56 3.92
N LYS A 22 -11.98 -19.67 4.09
CA LYS A 22 -12.24 -20.64 3.02
C LYS A 22 -13.08 -20.01 1.90
N ASP A 23 -14.00 -19.12 2.24
CA ASP A 23 -14.90 -18.48 1.28
C ASP A 23 -14.18 -17.52 0.34
N PHE A 24 -12.99 -17.03 0.75
CA PHE A 24 -12.15 -16.13 -0.04
C PHE A 24 -11.04 -16.85 -0.81
N LYS A 25 -10.91 -18.19 -0.68
CA LYS A 25 -9.98 -18.99 -1.47
C LYS A 25 -10.63 -19.42 -2.78
N SER A 26 -9.98 -19.12 -3.90
CA SER A 26 -10.38 -19.69 -5.19
C SER A 26 -10.06 -21.19 -5.28
N ASP A 27 -10.59 -21.85 -6.30
CA ASP A 27 -10.22 -23.22 -6.69
C ASP A 27 -8.91 -23.29 -7.50
N GLN A 28 -8.33 -22.15 -7.87
CA GLN A 28 -7.10 -22.08 -8.66
C GLN A 28 -5.86 -22.49 -7.86
N GLU A 29 -4.99 -23.28 -8.49
CA GLU A 29 -3.68 -23.65 -7.95
C GLU A 29 -2.74 -22.44 -7.92
N VAL A 30 -2.10 -22.20 -6.77
CA VAL A 30 -1.15 -21.11 -6.59
C VAL A 30 0.20 -21.46 -7.22
N ARG A 31 0.57 -20.74 -8.28
CA ARG A 31 1.76 -20.99 -9.11
C ARG A 31 2.98 -20.14 -8.76
N TRP A 32 3.14 -19.74 -7.51
CA TRP A 32 4.35 -19.07 -7.04
C TRP A 32 5.44 -20.09 -6.68
N CYS A 33 6.69 -19.64 -6.58
CA CYS A 33 7.79 -20.50 -6.19
C CYS A 33 7.60 -20.98 -4.73
N PRO A 34 7.84 -22.26 -4.39
CA PRO A 34 7.76 -22.74 -3.01
C PRO A 34 8.65 -21.90 -2.10
N GLY A 35 8.09 -21.30 -1.04
CA GLY A 35 8.83 -20.38 -0.15
C GLY A 35 8.76 -18.89 -0.53
N CYS A 36 8.06 -18.53 -1.61
CA CYS A 36 7.80 -17.13 -1.95
C CYS A 36 6.98 -16.43 -0.85
N GLY A 37 7.34 -15.19 -0.51
CA GLY A 37 6.61 -14.35 0.44
C GLY A 37 5.14 -14.10 0.06
N ASP A 38 4.81 -14.14 -1.23
CA ASP A 38 3.44 -13.97 -1.74
C ASP A 38 2.43 -14.92 -1.09
N TYR A 39 2.85 -16.15 -0.73
CA TYR A 39 2.00 -17.12 -0.03
C TYR A 39 1.55 -16.61 1.35
N ALA A 40 2.47 -15.98 2.10
CA ALA A 40 2.18 -15.45 3.42
C ALA A 40 1.22 -14.26 3.32
N ILE A 41 1.44 -13.39 2.34
CA ILE A 41 0.56 -12.24 2.10
C ILE A 41 -0.84 -12.70 1.68
N LEU A 42 -0.94 -13.65 0.74
CA LEU A 42 -2.22 -14.21 0.32
C LEU A 42 -2.99 -14.82 1.49
N ALA A 43 -2.33 -15.63 2.32
CA ALA A 43 -2.95 -16.24 3.49
C ALA A 43 -3.38 -15.19 4.54
N ALA A 44 -2.60 -14.12 4.73
CA ALA A 44 -2.97 -13.03 5.63
C ALA A 44 -4.21 -12.28 5.12
N VAL A 45 -4.24 -11.93 3.83
CA VAL A 45 -5.37 -11.25 3.19
C VAL A 45 -6.63 -12.11 3.19
N GLN A 46 -6.56 -13.38 2.77
CA GLN A 46 -7.71 -14.29 2.81
C GLN A 46 -8.25 -14.50 4.23
N GLY A 47 -7.37 -14.49 5.24
CA GLY A 47 -7.78 -14.59 6.65
C GLY A 47 -8.40 -13.30 7.18
N PHE A 48 -8.00 -12.15 6.65
CA PHE A 48 -8.47 -10.82 7.03
C PHE A 48 -9.79 -10.45 6.35
N MET A 49 -10.00 -10.80 5.09
CA MET A 49 -11.21 -10.42 4.33
C MET A 49 -12.54 -10.69 5.05
N PRO A 50 -12.75 -11.83 5.76
CA PRO A 50 -13.97 -12.06 6.54
C PRO A 50 -14.22 -11.03 7.64
N GLU A 51 -13.18 -10.39 8.18
CA GLU A 51 -13.30 -9.38 9.23
C GLU A 51 -13.97 -8.09 8.74
N LEU A 52 -13.95 -7.84 7.41
CA LEU A 52 -14.61 -6.67 6.82
C LEU A 52 -16.14 -6.74 6.91
N GLY A 53 -16.71 -7.94 7.00
CA GLY A 53 -18.17 -8.16 7.03
C GLY A 53 -18.91 -7.78 5.73
N VAL A 54 -18.19 -7.52 4.64
CA VAL A 54 -18.75 -7.19 3.33
C VAL A 54 -18.91 -8.42 2.45
N ALA A 55 -19.94 -8.45 1.60
CA ALA A 55 -20.14 -9.59 0.71
C ALA A 55 -18.98 -9.71 -0.30
N ARG A 56 -18.55 -10.94 -0.60
CA ARG A 56 -17.34 -11.20 -1.40
C ARG A 56 -17.48 -10.70 -2.85
N GLU A 57 -18.71 -10.71 -3.36
CA GLU A 57 -19.10 -10.17 -4.66
C GLU A 57 -19.01 -8.63 -4.73
N ASN A 58 -18.86 -7.95 -3.60
CA ASN A 58 -18.63 -6.50 -3.55
C ASN A 58 -17.18 -6.13 -3.23
N ILE A 59 -16.29 -7.12 -3.15
CA ILE A 59 -14.84 -6.90 -3.08
C ILE A 59 -14.26 -7.13 -4.48
N VAL A 60 -13.41 -6.20 -4.93
CA VAL A 60 -12.73 -6.33 -6.22
C VAL A 60 -11.23 -6.18 -6.06
N PHE A 61 -10.47 -7.19 -6.49
CA PHE A 61 -9.01 -7.12 -6.58
C PHE A 61 -8.56 -6.81 -8.01
N VAL A 62 -7.95 -5.65 -8.22
CA VAL A 62 -7.34 -5.23 -9.49
C VAL A 62 -5.83 -5.37 -9.39
N SER A 63 -5.17 -5.97 -10.37
CA SER A 63 -3.72 -6.10 -10.37
C SER A 63 -3.09 -5.73 -11.71
N GLY A 64 -1.78 -5.44 -11.70
CA GLY A 64 -1.00 -5.12 -12.89
C GLY A 64 -0.44 -6.38 -13.54
N ILE A 65 0.87 -6.42 -13.81
CA ILE A 65 1.58 -7.61 -14.30
C ILE A 65 2.82 -7.88 -13.43
N GLY A 66 3.01 -9.13 -13.03
CA GLY A 66 4.11 -9.57 -12.15
C GLY A 66 3.74 -10.82 -11.34
N CYS A 67 4.67 -11.35 -10.54
CA CYS A 67 4.37 -12.46 -9.62
C CYS A 67 3.25 -12.05 -8.65
N SER A 68 3.41 -10.89 -8.01
CA SER A 68 2.39 -10.27 -7.15
C SER A 68 1.05 -10.12 -7.87
N SER A 69 1.04 -9.79 -9.15
CA SER A 69 -0.19 -9.49 -9.88
C SER A 69 -1.02 -10.71 -10.26
N ARG A 70 -0.54 -11.93 -10.00
CA ARG A 70 -1.39 -13.13 -10.06
C ARG A 70 -2.41 -13.21 -8.93
N PHE A 71 -2.33 -12.33 -7.93
CA PHE A 71 -3.15 -12.34 -6.73
C PHE A 71 -4.67 -12.48 -6.97
N PRO A 72 -5.30 -11.76 -7.92
CA PRO A 72 -6.74 -11.87 -8.12
C PRO A 72 -7.20 -13.27 -8.54
N TYR A 73 -6.34 -14.07 -9.19
CA TYR A 73 -6.69 -15.47 -9.53
C TYR A 73 -6.88 -16.35 -8.29
N TYR A 74 -6.30 -15.95 -7.15
CA TYR A 74 -6.30 -16.74 -5.92
C TYR A 74 -7.34 -16.26 -4.90
N MET A 75 -8.14 -15.26 -5.28
CA MET A 75 -9.22 -14.69 -4.47
C MET A 75 -10.57 -15.09 -5.06
N ASN A 76 -11.47 -15.62 -4.23
CA ASN A 76 -12.83 -15.95 -4.62
C ASN A 76 -13.78 -14.73 -4.52
N THR A 77 -13.41 -13.66 -5.22
CA THR A 77 -14.10 -12.37 -5.31
C THR A 77 -14.19 -11.96 -6.78
N TYR A 78 -14.76 -10.79 -7.09
CA TYR A 78 -14.47 -10.19 -8.40
C TYR A 78 -12.99 -9.79 -8.47
N GLY A 79 -12.42 -9.83 -9.67
CA GLY A 79 -11.04 -9.45 -9.87
C GLY A 79 -10.71 -9.16 -11.33
N MET A 80 -9.68 -8.34 -11.54
CA MET A 80 -9.17 -8.00 -12.85
C MET A 80 -7.64 -8.04 -12.84
N HIS A 81 -7.07 -9.00 -13.56
CA HIS A 81 -5.64 -8.98 -13.92
C HIS A 81 -5.49 -8.11 -15.17
N SER A 82 -4.98 -6.90 -14.97
CA SER A 82 -4.97 -5.86 -16.00
C SER A 82 -3.69 -5.88 -16.83
N ILE A 83 -3.16 -4.71 -17.19
CA ILE A 83 -1.92 -4.54 -17.94
C ILE A 83 -0.88 -3.83 -17.07
N HIS A 84 0.40 -4.01 -17.43
CA HIS A 84 1.53 -3.64 -16.57
C HIS A 84 1.48 -2.15 -16.18
N GLY A 85 1.48 -1.89 -14.88
CA GLY A 85 1.42 -0.57 -14.25
C GLY A 85 0.14 0.22 -14.46
N ARG A 86 -0.96 -0.41 -14.88
CA ARG A 86 -2.25 0.29 -15.08
C ARG A 86 -3.30 -0.04 -14.02
N ALA A 87 -2.99 -0.91 -13.06
CA ALA A 87 -3.92 -1.29 -12.00
C ALA A 87 -4.46 -0.07 -11.21
N PRO A 88 -3.66 0.92 -10.78
CA PRO A 88 -4.19 2.11 -10.11
C PRO A 88 -5.15 2.94 -10.98
N ALA A 89 -4.88 3.03 -12.29
CA ALA A 89 -5.73 3.77 -13.22
C ALA A 89 -7.09 3.08 -13.43
N ILE A 90 -7.07 1.77 -13.62
CA ILE A 90 -8.28 0.95 -13.80
C ILE A 90 -9.09 0.93 -12.51
N ALA A 91 -8.45 0.73 -11.36
CA ALA A 91 -9.10 0.77 -10.06
C ALA A 91 -9.73 2.14 -9.76
N THR A 92 -9.11 3.24 -10.23
CA THR A 92 -9.71 4.58 -10.15
C THR A 92 -11.02 4.65 -10.93
N GLY A 93 -11.05 4.14 -12.17
CA GLY A 93 -12.29 4.12 -12.96
C GLY A 93 -13.39 3.29 -12.30
N LEU A 94 -13.04 2.17 -11.67
CA LEU A 94 -13.99 1.33 -10.95
C LEU A 94 -14.52 2.02 -9.69
N ALA A 95 -13.64 2.50 -8.81
CA ALA A 95 -14.02 3.11 -7.54
C ALA A 95 -14.89 4.37 -7.74
N THR A 96 -14.55 5.19 -8.74
CA THR A 96 -15.32 6.41 -9.06
C THR A 96 -16.70 6.12 -9.66
N SER A 97 -16.86 4.97 -10.34
CA SER A 97 -18.13 4.58 -10.95
C SER A 97 -19.03 3.75 -10.03
N ARG A 98 -18.45 3.07 -9.03
CA ARG A 98 -19.13 2.10 -8.15
C ARG A 98 -18.68 2.26 -6.70
N ARG A 99 -19.23 3.27 -6.03
CA ARG A 99 -18.96 3.58 -4.61
C ARG A 99 -19.42 2.49 -3.64
N ASP A 100 -20.22 1.54 -4.12
CA ASP A 100 -20.74 0.37 -3.40
C ASP A 100 -19.79 -0.84 -3.45
N LEU A 101 -18.54 -0.67 -3.93
CA LEU A 101 -17.52 -1.71 -3.97
C LEU A 101 -16.33 -1.39 -3.06
N SER A 102 -15.78 -2.42 -2.42
CA SER A 102 -14.48 -2.37 -1.77
C SER A 102 -13.38 -2.72 -2.77
N VAL A 103 -12.65 -1.73 -3.26
CA VAL A 103 -11.63 -1.91 -4.31
C VAL A 103 -10.21 -1.99 -3.73
N TRP A 104 -9.53 -3.10 -4.04
CA TRP A 104 -8.16 -3.39 -3.63
C TRP A 104 -7.27 -3.51 -4.87
N VAL A 105 -6.08 -2.94 -4.81
CA VAL A 105 -5.05 -3.01 -5.85
C VAL A 105 -3.89 -3.85 -5.34
N VAL A 106 -3.44 -4.82 -6.13
CA VAL A 106 -2.23 -5.60 -5.85
C VAL A 106 -1.21 -5.36 -6.94
N THR A 107 0.00 -4.98 -6.53
CA THR A 107 1.05 -4.58 -7.47
C THR A 107 2.42 -4.93 -6.92
N GLY A 108 3.40 -5.11 -7.80
CA GLY A 108 4.81 -5.24 -7.43
C GLY A 108 5.50 -3.88 -7.40
N ASP A 109 6.65 -3.81 -6.77
CA ASP A 109 7.57 -2.67 -6.85
C ASP A 109 7.80 -2.18 -8.30
N GLY A 110 8.10 -3.05 -9.25
CA GLY A 110 8.25 -2.69 -10.65
C GLY A 110 7.00 -2.19 -11.34
N ASP A 111 5.90 -2.90 -11.10
CA ASP A 111 4.62 -2.58 -11.71
C ASP A 111 4.13 -1.19 -11.29
N ALA A 112 4.24 -0.85 -10.01
CA ALA A 112 3.77 0.42 -9.48
C ALA A 112 4.78 1.56 -9.50
N LEU A 113 6.08 1.30 -9.33
CA LEU A 113 7.10 2.34 -9.14
C LEU A 113 7.96 2.58 -10.39
N SER A 114 7.87 1.70 -11.39
CA SER A 114 8.46 1.94 -12.72
C SER A 114 7.37 2.42 -13.69
N ILE A 115 6.87 1.52 -14.55
CA ILE A 115 5.90 1.85 -15.59
C ILE A 115 4.57 2.40 -15.06
N GLY A 116 4.19 2.05 -13.81
CA GLY A 116 2.98 2.53 -13.16
C GLY A 116 3.13 3.81 -12.32
N GLY A 117 4.34 4.37 -12.19
CA GLY A 117 4.66 5.42 -11.21
C GLY A 117 3.71 6.62 -11.27
N ASN A 118 3.43 7.11 -12.48
CA ASN A 118 2.55 8.27 -12.65
C ASN A 118 1.08 7.99 -12.25
N HIS A 119 0.60 6.78 -12.51
CA HIS A 119 -0.76 6.39 -12.12
C HIS A 119 -0.88 6.21 -10.60
N LEU A 120 0.15 5.64 -9.97
CA LEU A 120 0.22 5.52 -8.51
C LEU A 120 0.17 6.90 -7.85
N ILE A 121 1.06 7.82 -8.24
CA ILE A 121 1.15 9.17 -7.67
C ILE A 121 -0.18 9.91 -7.83
N HIS A 122 -0.83 9.82 -8.99
CA HIS A 122 -2.12 10.49 -9.19
C HIS A 122 -3.29 9.84 -8.45
N ALA A 123 -3.28 8.52 -8.22
CA ALA A 123 -4.27 7.87 -7.36
C ALA A 123 -4.14 8.39 -5.91
N LEU A 124 -2.91 8.42 -5.38
CA LEU A 124 -2.60 8.94 -4.04
C LEU A 124 -2.97 10.43 -3.89
N ARG A 125 -2.54 11.27 -4.84
CA ARG A 125 -2.80 12.71 -4.81
C ARG A 125 -4.29 13.03 -4.79
N ARG A 126 -5.07 12.34 -5.65
CA ARG A 126 -6.54 12.48 -5.74
C ARG A 126 -7.24 11.95 -4.49
N ASN A 127 -6.63 11.03 -3.76
CA ASN A 127 -7.25 10.35 -2.62
C ASN A 127 -8.50 9.53 -3.05
N VAL A 128 -8.35 8.73 -4.11
CA VAL A 128 -9.35 7.77 -4.59
C VAL A 128 -9.55 6.65 -3.57
N ASN A 129 -10.78 6.20 -3.32
CA ASN A 129 -11.09 5.16 -2.33
C ASN A 129 -10.66 3.76 -2.77
N ILE A 130 -9.35 3.52 -2.80
CA ILE A 130 -8.72 2.24 -3.13
C ILE A 130 -7.63 1.87 -2.12
N LYS A 131 -7.42 0.57 -1.91
CA LYS A 131 -6.37 0.05 -1.02
C LYS A 131 -5.27 -0.61 -1.84
N ILE A 132 -4.06 -0.09 -1.79
CA ILE A 132 -2.94 -0.52 -2.63
C ILE A 132 -1.96 -1.35 -1.81
N LEU A 133 -1.87 -2.63 -2.12
CA LEU A 133 -0.89 -3.56 -1.57
C LEU A 133 0.31 -3.63 -2.54
N LEU A 134 1.40 -2.98 -2.17
CA LEU A 134 2.66 -2.95 -2.92
C LEU A 134 3.59 -4.04 -2.38
N PHE A 135 3.78 -5.11 -3.14
CA PHE A 135 4.68 -6.19 -2.78
C PHE A 135 6.08 -5.80 -3.23
N ASN A 136 6.91 -5.42 -2.26
CA ASN A 136 8.27 -4.98 -2.49
C ASN A 136 9.22 -6.15 -2.23
N ASN A 137 9.73 -6.75 -3.31
CA ASN A 137 10.77 -7.77 -3.28
C ASN A 137 12.09 -7.30 -3.88
N ARG A 138 12.19 -6.01 -4.19
CA ARG A 138 13.34 -5.36 -4.81
C ARG A 138 13.80 -6.01 -6.10
N ILE A 139 12.92 -6.67 -6.87
CA ILE A 139 13.31 -7.36 -8.10
C ILE A 139 12.15 -7.70 -9.05
N TYR A 140 12.41 -7.71 -10.36
CA TYR A 140 11.43 -8.20 -11.33
C TYR A 140 11.45 -9.73 -11.41
N GLY A 141 10.74 -10.37 -10.48
CA GLY A 141 10.70 -11.83 -10.37
C GLY A 141 10.14 -12.54 -11.60
N LEU A 142 8.99 -12.10 -12.12
CA LEU A 142 8.29 -12.80 -13.21
C LEU A 142 9.08 -12.79 -14.53
N THR A 143 9.82 -11.72 -14.79
CA THR A 143 10.68 -11.55 -15.98
C THR A 143 12.08 -12.13 -15.77
N LYS A 144 12.27 -12.91 -14.70
CA LYS A 144 13.47 -13.70 -14.38
C LYS A 144 14.64 -12.92 -13.79
N GLY A 145 14.38 -11.90 -12.97
CA GLY A 145 15.37 -11.32 -12.05
C GLY A 145 16.16 -10.15 -12.60
N GLN A 146 15.49 -9.13 -13.13
CA GLN A 146 16.08 -7.80 -13.40
C GLN A 146 15.91 -6.91 -12.17
N TYR A 147 16.81 -5.95 -11.97
CA TYR A 147 16.65 -4.96 -10.90
C TYR A 147 15.33 -4.16 -11.07
N SER A 148 14.78 -3.72 -9.94
CA SER A 148 13.58 -2.91 -9.83
C SER A 148 13.94 -1.48 -9.38
N PRO A 149 12.99 -0.54 -9.38
CA PRO A 149 13.20 0.79 -8.81
C PRO A 149 13.44 0.80 -7.29
N THR A 150 13.38 -0.34 -6.62
CA THR A 150 13.68 -0.48 -5.18
C THR A 150 14.90 -1.36 -4.90
N SER A 151 15.56 -1.86 -5.95
CA SER A 151 16.84 -2.57 -5.81
C SER A 151 17.93 -1.64 -5.31
N GLU A 152 18.81 -2.16 -4.48
CA GLU A 152 19.93 -1.41 -3.90
C GLU A 152 20.91 -0.98 -5.00
N VAL A 153 21.71 0.06 -4.76
CA VAL A 153 22.81 0.43 -5.65
C VAL A 153 23.84 -0.71 -5.65
N GLY A 154 24.40 -1.02 -6.81
CA GLY A 154 25.36 -2.10 -6.98
C GLY A 154 24.74 -3.49 -7.09
N LYS A 155 23.40 -3.61 -7.09
CA LYS A 155 22.72 -4.90 -7.22
C LYS A 155 23.04 -5.57 -8.55
N ILE A 156 23.78 -6.67 -8.49
CA ILE A 156 24.08 -7.50 -9.65
C ILE A 156 22.84 -8.32 -10.01
N THR A 157 22.33 -8.11 -11.22
CA THR A 157 21.19 -8.86 -11.78
C THR A 157 21.47 -9.24 -13.22
N LYS A 158 20.56 -9.96 -13.89
CA LYS A 158 20.77 -10.35 -15.29
C LYS A 158 20.92 -9.18 -16.25
N SER A 159 20.24 -8.06 -15.99
CA SER A 159 20.32 -6.84 -16.80
C SER A 159 21.33 -5.81 -16.28
N THR A 160 21.86 -6.02 -15.06
CA THR A 160 22.88 -5.18 -14.42
C THR A 160 24.06 -6.04 -13.99
N PRO A 161 24.82 -6.67 -14.92
CA PRO A 161 25.90 -7.58 -14.56
C PRO A 161 27.05 -6.91 -13.81
N MET A 162 27.18 -5.58 -13.93
CA MET A 162 28.16 -4.75 -13.22
C MET A 162 27.59 -4.08 -11.95
N GLY A 163 26.35 -4.42 -11.56
CA GLY A 163 25.60 -3.72 -10.52
C GLY A 163 24.71 -2.61 -11.09
N SER A 164 23.58 -2.35 -10.41
CA SER A 164 22.70 -1.20 -10.69
C SER A 164 23.37 0.11 -10.30
N LEU A 165 23.10 1.17 -11.08
CA LEU A 165 23.57 2.53 -10.78
C LEU A 165 22.46 3.40 -10.19
N ASP A 166 21.21 3.00 -10.39
CA ASP A 166 20.01 3.75 -10.03
C ASP A 166 19.88 3.87 -8.52
N ALA A 167 19.59 5.08 -8.04
CA ALA A 167 19.21 5.29 -6.65
C ALA A 167 17.80 4.70 -6.42
N PRO A 168 17.61 3.85 -5.41
CA PRO A 168 16.31 3.24 -5.14
C PRO A 168 15.28 4.28 -4.68
N PHE A 169 14.05 4.14 -5.14
CA PHE A 169 12.91 4.79 -4.52
C PHE A 169 12.70 4.26 -3.11
N ASN A 170 12.33 5.16 -2.20
CA ASN A 170 11.68 4.79 -0.95
C ASN A 170 10.15 4.91 -1.16
N PRO A 171 9.40 3.80 -1.20
CA PRO A 171 7.98 3.83 -1.57
C PRO A 171 7.13 4.65 -0.58
N VAL A 172 7.48 4.62 0.71
CA VAL A 172 6.81 5.42 1.75
C VAL A 172 7.10 6.92 1.54
N SER A 173 8.35 7.32 1.29
CA SER A 173 8.68 8.71 0.96
C SER A 173 7.96 9.19 -0.30
N LEU A 174 7.93 8.37 -1.35
CA LEU A 174 7.25 8.70 -2.59
C LEU A 174 5.75 8.95 -2.35
N ALA A 175 5.12 8.08 -1.55
CA ALA A 175 3.70 8.19 -1.25
C ALA A 175 3.37 9.41 -0.40
N ILE A 176 4.17 9.69 0.62
CA ILE A 176 4.01 10.88 1.47
C ILE A 176 4.23 12.15 0.63
N GLY A 177 5.26 12.18 -0.22
CA GLY A 177 5.51 13.29 -1.16
C GLY A 177 4.42 13.46 -2.22
N ALA A 178 3.66 12.40 -2.53
CA ALA A 178 2.46 12.44 -3.36
C ALA A 178 1.19 12.82 -2.57
N GLU A 179 1.35 13.27 -1.32
CA GLU A 179 0.28 13.67 -0.39
C GLU A 179 -0.65 12.53 0.03
N ALA A 180 -0.25 11.26 -0.03
CA ALA A 180 -1.09 10.14 0.38
C ALA A 180 -1.68 10.35 1.79
N SER A 181 -2.98 10.11 1.92
CA SER A 181 -3.72 10.27 3.19
C SER A 181 -3.48 9.11 4.16
N PHE A 182 -3.14 7.93 3.64
CA PHE A 182 -2.69 6.78 4.43
C PHE A 182 -1.48 6.10 3.80
N VAL A 183 -0.44 5.89 4.62
CA VAL A 183 0.78 5.18 4.24
C VAL A 183 1.25 4.28 5.37
N ALA A 184 1.49 3.00 5.05
CA ALA A 184 2.01 2.03 6.00
C ALA A 184 3.09 1.14 5.36
N ARG A 185 3.92 0.53 6.21
CA ARG A 185 4.88 -0.50 5.84
C ARG A 185 4.73 -1.71 6.75
N THR A 186 4.88 -2.91 6.21
CA THR A 186 4.89 -4.16 6.96
C THR A 186 5.77 -5.21 6.26
N ILE A 187 5.87 -6.39 6.86
CA ILE A 187 6.69 -7.52 6.40
C ILE A 187 5.80 -8.74 6.22
N ASP A 188 6.01 -9.49 5.14
CA ASP A 188 5.26 -10.71 4.81
C ASP A 188 5.21 -11.74 5.94
N SER A 189 6.34 -11.91 6.66
CA SER A 189 6.50 -12.89 7.73
C SER A 189 5.90 -12.47 9.08
N ASP A 190 5.62 -11.18 9.29
CA ASP A 190 4.95 -10.70 10.51
C ASP A 190 3.43 -10.63 10.28
N ARG A 191 2.79 -11.80 10.29
CA ARG A 191 1.35 -11.94 9.99
C ARG A 191 0.47 -11.08 10.91
N ARG A 192 0.82 -10.99 12.20
CA ARG A 192 0.01 -10.22 13.17
C ARG A 192 0.04 -8.73 12.83
N HIS A 193 1.23 -8.21 12.57
CA HIS A 193 1.41 -6.82 12.19
C HIS A 193 0.78 -6.51 10.82
N LEU A 194 0.98 -7.38 9.82
CA LEU A 194 0.35 -7.26 8.50
C LEU A 194 -1.19 -7.20 8.62
N THR A 195 -1.82 -8.12 9.35
CA THR A 195 -3.28 -8.08 9.56
C THR A 195 -3.73 -6.81 10.29
N GLY A 196 -2.96 -6.30 11.26
CA GLY A 196 -3.24 -5.02 11.92
C GLY A 196 -3.21 -3.84 10.95
N VAL A 197 -2.19 -3.77 10.09
CA VAL A 197 -2.07 -2.73 9.06
C VAL A 197 -3.19 -2.82 8.02
N LEU A 198 -3.58 -4.03 7.59
CA LEU A 198 -4.70 -4.24 6.67
C LEU A 198 -6.02 -3.73 7.26
N ARG A 199 -6.24 -3.94 8.57
CA ARG A 199 -7.42 -3.41 9.28
C ARG A 199 -7.43 -1.88 9.27
N ALA A 200 -6.31 -1.26 9.67
CA ALA A 200 -6.18 0.20 9.65
C ALA A 200 -6.38 0.79 8.24
N ALA A 201 -5.87 0.11 7.20
CA ALA A 201 -6.03 0.55 5.82
C ALA A 201 -7.48 0.42 5.33
N ALA A 202 -8.18 -0.66 5.71
CA ALA A 202 -9.58 -0.87 5.38
C ALA A 202 -10.48 0.18 6.05
N ASP A 203 -10.16 0.58 7.28
CA ASP A 203 -10.90 1.58 8.04
C ASP A 203 -10.68 3.02 7.51
N HIS A 204 -9.58 3.26 6.81
CA HIS A 204 -9.23 4.58 6.29
C HIS A 204 -10.13 5.00 5.10
N PRO A 205 -10.71 6.21 5.06
CA PRO A 205 -11.42 6.70 3.88
C PRO A 205 -10.45 7.27 2.83
N GLY A 206 -10.53 6.77 1.59
CA GLY A 206 -9.65 7.20 0.49
C GLY A 206 -8.49 6.24 0.23
N THR A 207 -7.40 6.76 -0.34
CA THR A 207 -6.28 5.92 -0.78
C THR A 207 -5.41 5.48 0.38
N ALA A 208 -5.18 4.17 0.51
CA ALA A 208 -4.21 3.61 1.45
C ALA A 208 -3.11 2.88 0.69
N LEU A 209 -1.85 3.30 0.85
CA LEU A 209 -0.70 2.52 0.37
C LEU A 209 -0.12 1.69 1.51
N ILE A 210 0.03 0.39 1.28
CA ILE A 210 0.72 -0.54 2.17
C ILE A 210 1.91 -1.13 1.42
N GLU A 211 3.12 -0.71 1.79
CA GLU A 211 4.35 -1.38 1.38
C GLU A 211 4.51 -2.67 2.19
N ILE A 212 4.67 -3.80 1.51
CA ILE A 212 4.90 -5.10 2.13
C ILE A 212 6.25 -5.61 1.65
N TYR A 213 7.22 -5.69 2.57
CA TYR A 213 8.48 -6.37 2.29
C TYR A 213 8.22 -7.87 2.11
N GLN A 214 8.55 -8.35 0.91
CA GLN A 214 8.16 -9.64 0.38
C GLN A 214 9.41 -10.39 -0.12
N ASN A 215 9.67 -11.59 0.39
CA ASN A 215 10.87 -12.32 -0.02
C ASN A 215 10.70 -13.02 -1.38
N CYS A 216 11.58 -12.75 -2.35
CA CYS A 216 11.65 -13.47 -3.62
C CYS A 216 12.78 -14.49 -3.59
N ASN A 217 12.48 -15.71 -3.13
CA ASN A 217 13.48 -16.73 -2.86
C ASN A 217 14.29 -17.25 -4.07
N ILE A 218 13.82 -17.02 -5.30
CA ILE A 218 14.55 -17.49 -6.50
C ILE A 218 15.54 -16.45 -7.03
N PHE A 219 15.24 -15.15 -6.89
CA PHE A 219 16.03 -14.08 -7.52
C PHE A 219 16.59 -13.05 -6.55
N ASN A 220 16.01 -12.91 -5.36
CA ASN A 220 16.45 -11.95 -4.36
C ASN A 220 16.20 -12.49 -2.94
N ASP A 221 16.68 -13.70 -2.69
CA ASP A 221 16.49 -14.37 -1.41
C ASP A 221 17.22 -13.63 -0.30
N GLY A 222 16.61 -13.59 0.88
CA GLY A 222 17.18 -12.96 2.07
C GLY A 222 17.24 -11.44 2.04
N ALA A 223 16.61 -10.79 1.05
CA ALA A 223 16.66 -9.33 0.89
C ALA A 223 16.19 -8.53 2.11
N PHE A 224 15.42 -9.16 3.01
CA PHE A 224 14.90 -8.55 4.24
C PHE A 224 15.23 -9.36 5.50
N ASP A 225 16.22 -10.25 5.47
CA ASP A 225 16.51 -11.15 6.59
C ASP A 225 16.90 -10.42 7.89
N ALA A 226 17.54 -9.26 7.76
CA ALA A 226 17.86 -8.38 8.89
C ALA A 226 16.61 -7.98 9.71
N LEU A 227 15.43 -8.01 9.09
CA LEU A 227 14.15 -7.66 9.70
C LEU A 227 13.35 -8.88 10.19
N LYS A 228 13.81 -10.10 9.90
CA LYS A 228 13.10 -11.36 10.18
C LYS A 228 13.71 -12.14 11.34
N ASP A 229 15.04 -12.15 11.43
CA ASP A 229 15.74 -12.81 12.53
C ASP A 229 15.42 -12.11 13.86
N LYS A 230 14.93 -12.81 14.88
CA LYS A 230 14.40 -12.19 16.10
C LYS A 230 15.41 -11.27 16.80
N GLN A 231 16.67 -11.71 16.90
CA GLN A 231 17.70 -10.93 17.59
C GLN A 231 18.04 -9.66 16.79
N ARG A 232 18.23 -9.81 15.47
CA ARG A 232 18.51 -8.65 14.61
C ARG A 232 17.30 -7.73 14.45
N ALA A 233 16.09 -8.28 14.45
CA ALA A 233 14.85 -7.54 14.26
C ALA A 233 14.52 -6.65 15.45
N GLU A 234 14.80 -7.09 16.69
CA GLU A 234 14.73 -6.22 17.87
C GLU A 234 15.63 -5.00 17.72
N GLU A 235 16.77 -5.17 17.05
CA GLU A 235 17.72 -4.09 16.80
C GLU A 235 17.43 -3.28 15.52
N ALA A 236 16.79 -3.85 14.51
CA ALA A 236 16.60 -3.18 13.22
C ALA A 236 15.23 -2.52 13.10
N LEU A 237 14.19 -3.05 13.74
CA LEU A 237 12.81 -2.60 13.55
C LEU A 237 12.40 -1.51 14.53
N ILE A 238 11.76 -0.48 13.99
CA ILE A 238 11.07 0.55 14.75
C ILE A 238 9.57 0.35 14.53
N ARG A 239 8.85 -0.14 15.54
CA ARG A 239 7.39 -0.33 15.44
C ARG A 239 6.69 0.97 15.77
N LEU A 240 6.03 1.57 14.78
CA LEU A 240 5.31 2.82 14.93
C LEU A 240 3.91 2.56 15.48
N GLU A 241 3.64 3.04 16.69
CA GLU A 241 2.34 2.97 17.35
C GLU A 241 1.85 4.39 17.67
N HIS A 242 0.67 4.75 17.16
CA HIS A 242 0.13 6.10 17.34
C HIS A 242 -0.08 6.42 18.82
N GLY A 243 0.42 7.59 19.25
CA GLY A 243 0.36 8.06 20.63
C GLY A 243 1.42 7.47 21.55
N GLN A 244 2.30 6.60 21.07
CA GLN A 244 3.38 6.01 21.86
C GLN A 244 4.74 6.67 21.55
N PRO A 245 5.64 6.79 22.54
CA PRO A 245 7.04 7.12 22.30
C PRO A 245 7.68 6.14 21.33
N ILE A 246 8.46 6.63 20.37
CA ILE A 246 9.15 5.80 19.39
C ILE A 246 10.40 5.22 20.05
N ARG A 247 10.24 4.03 20.63
CA ARG A 247 11.31 3.24 21.26
C ARG A 247 11.45 1.86 20.64
N PHE A 248 12.67 1.36 20.63
CA PHE A 248 13.02 0.05 20.10
C PHE A 248 14.39 -0.43 20.63
N GLY A 249 14.87 -1.58 20.16
CA GLY A 249 16.04 -2.25 20.74
C GLY A 249 15.70 -3.06 21.98
N PRO A 250 16.65 -3.87 22.48
CA PRO A 250 16.50 -4.61 23.73
C PRO A 250 16.05 -3.69 24.86
N ASP A 251 14.97 -4.06 25.55
CA ASP A 251 14.35 -3.30 26.65
C ASP A 251 13.97 -1.84 26.33
N GLY A 252 13.82 -1.47 25.06
CA GLY A 252 13.52 -0.09 24.65
C GLY A 252 14.69 0.88 24.83
N SER A 253 15.92 0.35 24.81
CA SER A 253 17.17 1.10 25.01
C SER A 253 17.48 2.16 23.96
N ARG A 254 16.76 2.18 22.82
CA ARG A 254 16.90 3.21 21.79
C ARG A 254 15.59 3.92 21.53
N GLY A 255 15.69 5.16 21.07
CA GLY A 255 14.55 5.94 20.64
C GLY A 255 14.89 6.94 19.55
N VAL A 256 13.85 7.53 18.98
CA VAL A 256 13.99 8.52 17.91
C VAL A 256 13.77 9.91 18.48
N VAL A 257 14.71 10.82 18.22
CA VAL A 257 14.63 12.24 18.60
C VAL A 257 14.62 13.11 17.36
N ARG A 258 14.22 14.38 17.52
CA ARG A 258 14.37 15.39 16.47
C ARG A 258 15.55 16.29 16.80
N ASP A 259 16.51 16.38 15.88
CA ASP A 259 17.59 17.36 15.99
C ASP A 259 17.00 18.78 15.91
N ARG A 260 17.35 19.63 16.88
CA ARG A 260 16.75 20.97 17.01
C ARG A 260 17.35 22.00 16.04
N ILE A 261 18.49 21.69 15.43
CA ILE A 261 19.22 22.56 14.50
C ILE A 261 18.84 22.22 13.06
N THR A 262 18.94 20.95 12.68
CA THR A 262 18.66 20.50 11.30
C THR A 262 17.19 20.16 11.09
N GLY A 263 16.49 19.75 12.15
CA GLY A 263 15.13 19.23 12.08
C GLY A 263 15.06 17.75 11.64
N ASP A 264 16.19 17.09 11.41
CA ASP A 264 16.25 15.67 11.05
C ASP A 264 15.85 14.77 12.22
N LEU A 265 15.64 13.48 11.92
CA LEU A 265 15.39 12.47 12.93
C LEU A 265 16.63 11.61 13.14
N ASP A 266 17.01 11.45 14.40
CA ASP A 266 18.17 10.66 14.80
C ASP A 266 17.75 9.55 15.76
N VAL A 267 18.52 8.46 15.72
CA VAL A 267 18.41 7.37 16.69
C VAL A 267 19.42 7.60 17.80
N VAL A 268 18.97 7.58 19.04
CA VAL A 268 19.81 7.73 20.23
C VAL A 268 19.63 6.55 21.19
N THR A 269 20.63 6.34 22.03
CA THR A 269 20.46 5.52 23.24
C THR A 269 19.64 6.33 24.24
N VAL A 270 18.59 5.72 24.80
CA VAL A 270 17.70 6.38 25.77
C VAL A 270 18.40 6.44 27.12
N THR A 271 18.43 7.63 27.71
CA THR A 271 18.93 7.89 29.06
C THR A 271 17.89 8.72 29.83
N PRO A 272 17.96 8.76 31.17
CA PRO A 272 17.05 9.61 31.96
C PRO A 272 17.07 11.09 31.55
N GLU A 273 18.19 11.58 31.02
CA GLU A 273 18.37 12.97 30.60
C GLU A 273 17.69 13.30 29.26
N ASN A 274 17.61 12.33 28.33
CA ASN A 274 17.04 12.54 26.99
C ASN A 274 15.66 11.90 26.79
N GLU A 275 15.15 11.18 27.78
CA GLU A 275 13.87 10.46 27.74
C GLU A 275 12.69 11.38 27.36
N ALA A 276 12.71 12.65 27.78
CA ALA A 276 11.69 13.64 27.46
C ALA A 276 11.76 14.16 26.01
N ASP A 277 12.89 13.99 25.32
CA ASP A 277 13.07 14.41 23.92
C ASP A 277 12.66 13.30 22.92
N ILE A 278 12.37 12.08 23.40
CA ILE A 278 11.92 10.98 22.55
C ILE A 278 10.58 11.34 21.90
N LEU A 279 10.54 11.26 20.58
CA LEU A 279 9.35 11.60 19.80
C LEU A 279 8.22 10.63 20.10
N VAL A 280 7.02 11.18 20.29
CA VAL A 280 5.77 10.42 20.29
C VAL A 280 5.26 10.33 18.87
N HIS A 281 4.99 9.11 18.39
CA HIS A 281 4.50 8.90 17.03
C HIS A 281 3.08 9.41 16.87
N ASP A 282 2.87 10.35 15.96
CA ASP A 282 1.54 10.83 15.58
C ASP A 282 1.25 10.55 14.10
N ALA A 283 0.68 9.37 13.82
CA ALA A 283 0.17 9.02 12.49
C ALA A 283 -0.91 9.98 11.96
N ARG A 284 -1.59 10.74 12.84
CA ARG A 284 -2.70 11.64 12.50
C ARG A 284 -2.25 13.10 12.34
N SER A 285 -0.96 13.38 12.46
CA SER A 285 -0.41 14.72 12.23
C SER A 285 -0.78 15.22 10.84
N ALA A 286 -1.45 16.39 10.79
CA ALA A 286 -1.82 17.04 9.53
C ALA A 286 -0.59 17.29 8.65
N SER A 287 0.53 17.74 9.25
CA SER A 287 1.80 17.91 8.53
C SER A 287 2.43 16.57 8.17
N PRO A 288 2.89 16.38 6.91
CA PRO A 288 3.58 15.16 6.49
C PRO A 288 5.05 15.11 6.95
N THR A 289 5.60 16.18 7.53
CA THR A 289 7.04 16.30 7.84
C THR A 289 7.58 15.15 8.68
N THR A 290 6.94 14.83 9.82
CA THR A 290 7.41 13.74 10.69
C THR A 290 7.30 12.39 10.01
N ALA A 291 6.19 12.12 9.31
CA ALA A 291 6.00 10.87 8.59
C ALA A 291 7.06 10.69 7.49
N PHE A 292 7.38 11.76 6.75
CA PHE A 292 8.43 11.76 5.73
C PHE A 292 9.81 11.52 6.34
N ALA A 293 10.14 12.20 7.43
CA ALA A 293 11.43 12.02 8.09
C ALA A 293 11.58 10.61 8.68
N LEU A 294 10.53 10.05 9.28
CA LEU A 294 10.51 8.66 9.75
C LEU A 294 10.80 7.69 8.59
N SER A 295 10.20 7.90 7.42
CA SER A 295 10.42 7.00 6.29
C SER A 295 11.87 6.97 5.79
N ARG A 296 12.67 7.98 6.15
CA ARG A 296 14.09 8.13 5.78
C ARG A 296 15.08 7.59 6.82
N LEU A 297 14.60 7.12 7.98
CA LEU A 297 15.48 6.54 9.03
C LEU A 297 16.12 5.22 8.62
N ALA A 298 15.44 4.44 7.78
CA ALA A 298 15.92 3.12 7.36
C ALA A 298 17.20 3.28 6.54
N ASP A 299 18.26 2.63 6.97
CA ASP A 299 19.47 2.50 6.18
C ASP A 299 19.18 1.60 4.96
N PRO A 300 19.42 2.06 3.72
CA PRO A 300 18.98 1.35 2.52
C PRO A 300 19.72 0.03 2.29
N ASP A 301 20.95 -0.09 2.79
CA ASP A 301 21.86 -1.22 2.53
C ASP A 301 21.78 -2.26 3.66
N THR A 302 21.73 -1.81 4.91
CA THR A 302 21.72 -2.66 6.10
C THR A 302 20.33 -2.94 6.65
N LEU A 303 19.33 -2.12 6.29
CA LEU A 303 17.98 -2.13 6.84
C LEU A 303 17.89 -1.83 8.34
N HIS A 304 18.98 -1.36 8.96
CA HIS A 304 18.91 -0.86 10.34
C HIS A 304 17.96 0.33 10.43
N HIS A 305 17.33 0.48 11.61
CA HIS A 305 16.40 1.56 11.92
C HIS A 305 15.19 1.63 10.98
N THR A 306 14.74 0.47 10.47
CA THR A 306 13.60 0.37 9.57
C THR A 306 12.28 0.55 10.33
N PRO A 307 11.51 1.62 10.07
CA PRO A 307 10.21 1.76 10.69
C PRO A 307 9.15 0.95 9.94
N ILE A 308 8.28 0.31 10.70
CA ILE A 308 7.09 -0.40 10.21
C ILE A 308 5.86 0.05 10.99
N GLY A 309 4.68 -0.11 10.41
CA GLY A 309 3.42 0.35 10.94
C GLY A 309 2.81 1.45 10.08
N VAL A 310 1.86 2.18 10.64
CA VAL A 310 1.18 3.29 9.96
C VAL A 310 1.99 4.58 10.16
N PHE A 311 2.58 5.10 9.08
CA PHE A 311 3.33 6.37 9.10
C PHE A 311 2.39 7.56 9.12
N ARG A 312 1.28 7.45 8.36
CA ARG A 312 0.31 8.52 8.15
C ARG A 312 -1.07 7.92 8.00
N SER A 313 -2.07 8.52 8.64
CA SER A 313 -3.51 8.27 8.49
C SER A 313 -4.23 9.57 8.85
N VAL A 314 -4.52 10.38 7.84
CA VAL A 314 -5.15 11.70 7.97
C VAL A 314 -6.40 11.79 7.11
N GLU A 315 -7.39 12.54 7.57
CA GLU A 315 -8.59 12.78 6.79
C GLU A 315 -8.31 13.79 5.67
N ARG A 316 -8.75 13.45 4.45
CA ARG A 316 -8.73 14.31 3.26
C ARG A 316 -10.02 14.06 2.47
N PRO A 317 -10.53 15.04 1.70
CA PRO A 317 -11.64 14.79 0.79
C PRO A 317 -11.37 13.58 -0.10
N VAL A 318 -12.36 12.70 -0.24
CA VAL A 318 -12.27 11.49 -1.06
C VAL A 318 -12.81 11.82 -2.45
N TYR A 319 -12.01 11.52 -3.47
CA TYR A 319 -12.30 11.94 -4.85
C TYR A 319 -13.65 11.45 -5.34
N ASP A 320 -13.96 10.17 -5.09
CA ASP A 320 -15.15 9.49 -5.58
C ASP A 320 -16.43 10.08 -4.95
N THR A 321 -16.35 10.49 -3.68
CA THR A 321 -17.44 11.18 -2.98
C THR A 321 -17.67 12.55 -3.58
N ALA A 322 -16.62 13.37 -3.67
CA ALA A 322 -16.73 14.73 -4.22
C ALA A 322 -17.21 14.74 -5.68
N MET A 323 -16.74 13.78 -6.49
CA MET A 323 -17.19 13.60 -7.87
C MET A 323 -18.69 13.29 -7.93
N ALA A 324 -19.16 12.37 -7.09
CA ALA A 324 -20.57 11.99 -7.09
C ALA A 324 -21.48 13.10 -6.58
N ASP A 325 -21.08 13.85 -5.54
CA ASP A 325 -21.83 15.01 -5.07
C ASP A 325 -21.98 16.07 -6.19
N GLN A 326 -20.93 16.25 -7.00
CA GLN A 326 -20.97 17.10 -8.19
C GLN A 326 -21.93 16.56 -9.27
N LEU A 327 -21.97 15.25 -9.49
CA LEU A 327 -22.90 14.62 -10.44
C LEU A 327 -24.35 14.74 -9.97
N ASP A 328 -24.63 14.50 -8.68
CA ASP A 328 -25.96 14.62 -8.10
C ASP A 328 -26.47 16.05 -8.23
N THR A 329 -25.62 17.05 -7.89
CA THR A 329 -25.91 18.47 -8.10
C THR A 329 -26.25 18.79 -9.57
N ALA A 330 -25.49 18.22 -10.52
CA ALA A 330 -25.73 18.44 -11.94
C ALA A 330 -27.07 17.83 -12.40
N VAL A 331 -27.43 16.65 -11.89
CA VAL A 331 -28.71 15.99 -12.18
C VAL A 331 -29.88 16.77 -11.61
N GLU A 332 -29.76 17.30 -10.38
CA GLU A 332 -30.79 18.14 -9.76
C GLU A 332 -31.04 19.42 -10.56
N GLN A 333 -29.98 20.07 -11.07
CA GLN A 333 -30.09 21.34 -11.77
C GLN A 333 -30.45 21.22 -13.25
N LYS A 334 -29.94 20.18 -13.93
CA LYS A 334 -30.03 20.05 -15.39
C LYS A 334 -30.84 18.84 -15.86
N GLY A 335 -31.34 18.02 -14.94
CA GLY A 335 -31.98 16.75 -15.22
C GLY A 335 -30.96 15.65 -15.51
N LYS A 336 -31.45 14.41 -15.64
CA LYS A 336 -30.62 13.27 -16.04
C LYS A 336 -30.14 13.46 -17.48
N GLY A 337 -28.85 13.27 -17.72
CA GLY A 337 -28.29 13.29 -19.07
C GLY A 337 -28.81 12.13 -19.93
N ASP A 338 -28.87 12.35 -21.24
CA ASP A 338 -29.18 11.33 -22.24
C ASP A 338 -27.92 11.03 -23.06
N LEU A 339 -27.40 9.81 -22.89
CA LEU A 339 -26.21 9.34 -23.60
C LEU A 339 -26.43 9.25 -25.11
N ALA A 340 -27.62 8.83 -25.55
CA ALA A 340 -27.92 8.72 -26.98
C ALA A 340 -27.96 10.10 -27.63
N ALA A 341 -28.58 11.08 -26.97
CA ALA A 341 -28.57 12.47 -27.42
C ALA A 341 -27.15 13.06 -27.44
N LEU A 342 -26.30 12.74 -26.45
CA LEU A 342 -24.90 13.18 -26.42
C LEU A 342 -24.09 12.60 -27.60
N LEU A 343 -24.20 11.30 -27.84
CA LEU A 343 -23.49 10.62 -28.93
C LEU A 343 -23.98 11.04 -30.31
N ALA A 344 -25.27 11.36 -30.45
CA ALA A 344 -25.88 11.89 -31.67
C ALA A 344 -25.74 13.43 -31.80
N GLY A 345 -25.01 14.07 -30.89
CA GLY A 345 -24.84 15.53 -30.85
C GLY A 345 -24.06 16.08 -32.04
N GLY A 346 -24.05 17.41 -32.17
CA GLY A 346 -23.46 18.12 -33.32
C GLY A 346 -21.92 18.11 -33.38
N ASP A 347 -21.24 17.73 -32.30
CA ASP A 347 -19.77 17.75 -32.20
C ASP A 347 -19.15 16.49 -32.86
N THR A 348 -19.38 16.34 -34.16
CA THR A 348 -18.77 15.27 -34.96
C THR A 348 -17.61 15.82 -35.79
N TRP A 349 -16.51 15.06 -35.84
CA TRP A 349 -15.39 15.33 -36.73
C TRP A 349 -15.33 14.24 -37.80
N THR A 350 -15.49 14.61 -39.06
CA THR A 350 -15.35 13.69 -40.19
C THR A 350 -13.88 13.57 -40.59
N VAL A 351 -13.33 12.36 -40.55
CA VAL A 351 -11.99 12.09 -41.09
C VAL A 351 -12.09 11.99 -42.61
N VAL A 352 -11.56 12.98 -43.33
CA VAL A 352 -11.45 12.95 -44.79
C VAL A 352 -10.18 12.18 -45.15
N GLY A 353 -10.35 11.04 -45.83
CA GLY A 353 -9.25 10.16 -46.27
C GLY A 353 -8.56 10.62 -47.54
#